data_AF-A0A923J760-F1
#
_entry.id   AF-A0A923J760-F1
#
_cell.length_a   1.000
_cell.length_b   1.000
_cell.length_c   1.000
_cell.angle_alpha   90.00
_cell.angle_beta   90.00
_cell.angle_gamma   90.00
#
_symmetry.space_group_name_H-M   'P 1'
#
loop_
_entity.id
_entity.type
_entity.pdbx_description
1 polymer ?
#
loop_
_entity_poly.entity_id
_entity_poly.type
_entity_poly.pdbx_seq_one_letter_code
_entity_poly.pdbx_strand_id
1 'polypeptide(L)' 'MVMLDGKHVIEAVVDLQNKNPLTDADQGAHGMVLLDDFVSVQNIINASSEFAEVLKSTVLPIGKVVTTPLTVGF' A
#
# COMPACT_ATOMS: atom_id res chain seq x y z
N MET A 1 0.33 10.48 16.67
CA MET A 1 0.39 10.47 15.20
C MET A 1 1.03 9.16 14.79
N VAL A 2 0.44 8.47 13.83
CA VAL A 2 1.02 7.25 13.25
C VAL A 2 1.36 7.57 11.80
N MET A 3 2.58 7.24 11.39
CA MET A 3 3.09 7.45 10.04
C MET A 3 3.54 6.12 9.45
N LEU A 4 3.45 6.01 8.12
CA LEU A 4 4.05 4.92 7.36
C LEU A 4 5.19 5.50 6.50
N ASP A 5 6.43 5.13 6.82
CA ASP A 5 7.62 5.46 6.01
C ASP A 5 8.01 4.22 5.20
N GLY A 6 7.60 4.19 3.93
CA GLY A 6 7.68 3.00 3.10
C GLY A 6 6.87 1.85 3.70
N LYS A 7 7.53 0.93 4.40
CA LYS A 7 6.90 -0.20 5.10
C LYS A 7 6.98 -0.10 6.63
N HIS A 8 7.67 0.90 7.15
CA HIS A 8 7.93 1.05 8.58
C HIS A 8 6.86 1.92 9.23
N VAL A 9 6.28 1.41 10.33
CA VAL A 9 5.34 2.17 11.14
C VAL A 9 6.12 3.00 12.17
N ILE A 10 5.82 4.29 12.22
CA ILE A 10 6.41 5.23 13.17
C ILE A 10 5.28 5.81 14.03
N GLU A 11 5.41 5.66 15.35
CA GLU A 11 4.49 6.23 16.31
C GLU A 11 5.12 7.46 16.97
N ALA A 12 4.41 8.59 16.92
CA ALA A 12 4.87 9.84 17.51
C ALA A 12 3.80 10.41 18.45
N VAL A 13 4.21 10.78 19.65
CA VAL A 13 3.40 11.59 20.57
C VAL A 13 3.83 13.04 20.40
N VAL A 14 2.90 13.92 20.03
CA VAL A 14 3.18 15.33 19.76
C VAL A 14 2.46 16.20 20.78
N ASP A 15 3.22 16.99 21.54
CA ASP A 15 2.65 18.07 22.34
C ASP A 15 2.33 19.26 21.44
N LEU A 16 1.04 19.55 21.23
CA LEU A 16 0.58 20.63 20.34
C LEU A 16 0.80 22.03 20.94
N GLN A 17 0.96 22.15 22.26
CA GLN A 17 1.23 23.43 22.93
C GLN A 17 2.72 23.78 22.89
N ASN A 18 3.57 22.81 23.23
CA ASN A 18 5.02 23.01 23.31
C ASN A 18 5.76 22.67 22.01
N LYS A 19 5.04 22.14 21.00
CA LYS A 19 5.54 21.78 19.66
C LYS A 19 6.72 20.80 19.65
N ASN A 20 6.86 19.99 20.70
CA ASN A 20 7.91 18.98 20.79
C ASN A 20 7.33 17.57 20.55
N PRO A 21 7.82 16.85 19.51
CA PRO A 21 7.47 15.46 19.29
C PRO A 21 8.41 14.51 20.06
N LEU A 22 7.84 13.45 20.62
CA LEU A 22 8.53 12.23 21.02
C LEU A 22 8.19 11.15 19.99
N THR A 23 9.19 10.48 19.43
CA THR A 23 9.00 9.54 18.30
C THR A 23 9.65 8.20 18.61
N ASP A 24 8.95 7.11 18.33
CA ASP A 24 9.45 5.74 18.41
C ASP A 24 9.10 4.96 17.13
N ALA A 25 9.93 4.00 16.74
CA ALA A 25 9.75 3.21 15.52
C ALA A 25 9.49 1.75 15.87
N ASP A 26 8.40 1.17 15.37
CA ASP A 26 8.06 -0.23 15.61
C ASP A 26 8.69 -1.11 14.52
N GLN A 27 9.60 -2.01 14.90
CA GLN A 27 10.31 -2.88 13.98
C GLN A 27 9.51 -4.11 13.50
N GLY A 28 8.36 -4.40 14.11
CA GLY A 28 7.52 -5.55 13.75
C GLY A 28 6.19 -5.19 13.08
N ALA A 29 5.76 -3.93 13.19
CA ALA A 29 4.48 -3.49 12.67
C ALA A 29 4.46 -3.38 11.15
N HIS A 30 3.38 -3.89 10.54
CA HIS A 30 3.04 -3.65 9.15
C HIS A 30 1.94 -2.58 9.08
N GLY A 31 2.15 -1.57 8.24
CA GLY A 31 1.16 -0.53 8.00
C GLY A 31 -0.14 -1.06 7.41
N MET A 32 -1.23 -0.34 7.65
CA MET A 32 -2.48 -0.58 6.93
C MET A 32 -2.35 -0.18 5.46
N VAL A 33 -3.20 -0.76 4.61
CA VAL A 33 -3.32 -0.36 3.20
C VAL A 33 -3.81 1.09 3.12
N LEU A 34 -3.09 1.92 2.36
CA LEU A 34 -3.38 3.33 2.12
C LEU A 34 -4.05 3.54 0.75
N LEU A 35 -4.58 4.74 0.49
CA LEU A 35 -5.32 5.03 -0.75
C LEU A 35 -4.43 4.94 -2.00
N ASP A 36 -3.17 5.34 -1.89
CA ASP A 36 -2.16 5.25 -2.94
C ASP A 36 -1.76 3.79 -3.25
N ASP A 37 -1.90 2.87 -2.30
CA ASP A 37 -1.72 1.44 -2.56
C ASP A 37 -2.74 0.89 -3.57
N PHE A 38 -3.98 1.40 -3.55
CA PHE A 38 -5.00 0.99 -4.54
C PHE A 38 -4.59 1.39 -5.97
N VAL A 39 -4.07 2.62 -6.13
CA VAL A 39 -3.59 3.10 -7.43
C VAL A 39 -2.32 2.35 -7.84
N SER A 40 -1.42 2.10 -6.89
CA SER A 40 -0.18 1.37 -7.12
C SER A 40 -0.43 -0.04 -7.61
N VAL A 41 -1.32 -0.80 -6.94
CA VAL A 41 -1.69 -2.16 -7.36
C VAL A 41 -2.32 -2.16 -8.76
N GLN A 42 -3.21 -1.22 -9.05
CA GLN A 42 -3.82 -1.12 -10.37
C GLN A 42 -2.77 -0.83 -11.46
N ASN A 43 -1.83 0.07 -11.19
CA ASN A 43 -0.75 0.41 -12.12
C ASN A 43 0.23 -0.75 -12.33
N ILE A 44 0.60 -1.45 -11.26
CA ILE A 44 1.46 -2.64 -11.31
C ILE A 44 0.82 -3.72 -12.18
N ILE A 45 -0.47 -4.00 -11.97
CA ILE A 45 -1.20 -5.00 -12.75
C ILE A 45 -1.30 -4.58 -14.22
N ASN A 46 -1.61 -3.32 -14.51
CA ASN A 46 -1.69 -2.81 -15.88
C ASN A 46 -0.35 -2.86 -16.63
N ALA A 47 0.78 -2.74 -15.91
CA ALA A 47 2.12 -2.75 -16.48
C ALA A 47 2.73 -4.16 -16.60
N SER A 48 2.15 -5.18 -15.95
CA SER A 48 2.70 -6.54 -15.97
C SER A 48 2.42 -7.24 -17.30
N SER A 49 3.50 -7.58 -18.01
CA SER A 49 3.45 -8.41 -19.21
C SER A 49 2.96 -9.83 -18.92
N GLU A 50 3.36 -10.39 -17.79
CA GLU A 50 3.00 -11.73 -17.34
C GLU A 50 1.50 -11.82 -17.09
N PHE A 51 0.93 -10.82 -16.41
CA PHE A 51 -0.51 -10.76 -16.17
C PHE A 51 -1.28 -10.55 -17.48
N ALA A 52 -0.79 -9.68 -18.37
CA ALA A 52 -1.38 -9.49 -19.69
C ALA A 52 -1.40 -10.78 -20.53
N GLU A 53 -0.37 -11.63 -20.42
CA GLU A 53 -0.31 -12.92 -21.10
C GLU A 53 -1.36 -13.90 -20.60
N VAL A 54 -1.57 -13.98 -19.27
CA VAL A 54 -2.64 -14.79 -18.70
C VAL A 54 -4.01 -14.32 -19.22
N LEU A 55 -4.22 -13.00 -19.33
CA LEU A 55 -5.46 -12.45 -19.86
C LEU A 55 -5.71 -12.75 -21.34
N LYS A 56 -4.69 -13.06 -22.15
CA LYS A 56 -4.89 -13.49 -23.57
C LYS A 56 -5.68 -14.79 -23.68
N SER A 57 -5.64 -15.63 -22.65
CA SER A 57 -6.48 -16.84 -22.57
C SER A 57 -7.95 -16.52 -22.24
N THR A 58 -8.23 -15.27 -21.88
CA THR A 58 -9.56 -14.75 -21.55
C THR A 58 -10.01 -13.75 -22.64
N VAL A 59 -11.29 -13.37 -22.62
CA VAL A 59 -11.82 -12.31 -23.51
C VAL A 59 -11.69 -10.90 -22.91
N LEU A 60 -11.02 -10.76 -21.76
CA LEU A 60 -10.94 -9.50 -21.02
C LEU A 60 -9.63 -8.75 -21.36
N PRO A 61 -9.71 -7.54 -21.95
CA PRO A 61 -8.51 -6.73 -22.17
C PRO A 61 -8.01 -6.14 -20.85
N ILE A 62 -6.69 -6.02 -20.71
CA ILE A 62 -6.03 -5.53 -19.48
C ILE A 62 -6.55 -4.16 -19.02
N GLY A 63 -6.86 -3.24 -19.93
CA GLY A 63 -7.43 -1.92 -19.60
C GLY A 63 -8.87 -1.94 -19.07
N LYS A 64 -9.50 -3.11 -18.96
CA LYS A 64 -10.82 -3.31 -18.32
C LYS A 64 -10.72 -4.06 -16.99
N VAL A 65 -9.52 -4.42 -16.55
CA VAL A 65 -9.30 -5.06 -15.25
C VAL A 65 -9.39 -4.03 -14.13
N VAL A 66 -10.17 -4.33 -13.11
CA VAL A 66 -10.26 -3.55 -11.87
C VAL A 66 -9.69 -4.39 -10.73
N THR A 67 -8.67 -3.86 -10.06
CA THR A 67 -7.97 -4.57 -8.98
C THR A 67 -8.51 -4.19 -7.61
N THR A 68 -8.55 -5.15 -6.69
CA THR A 68 -8.85 -4.92 -5.28
C THR A 68 -7.68 -5.40 -4.42
N PRO A 69 -6.94 -4.52 -3.73
CA PRO A 69 -5.87 -4.94 -2.83
C PRO A 69 -6.46 -5.64 -1.59
N LEU A 70 -5.90 -6.79 -1.24
CA LEU A 70 -6.27 -7.58 -0.06
C LEU A 70 -5.03 -7.87 0.77
N THR A 71 -5.15 -7.78 2.09
CA THR A 71 -4.09 -8.22 3.02
C THR A 71 -3.96 -9.74 2.98
N VAL A 72 -2.73 -10.25 3.05
CA VAL A 72 -2.45 -11.69 2.91
C VAL A 72 -2.56 -12.52 4.19
N GLY A 73 -2.67 -11.89 5.36
CA GLY A 73 -2.68 -12.59 6.66
C GLY A 73 -1.27 -12.96 7.16
N PHE A 74 -1.21 -13.89 8.11
CA PHE A 74 0.02 -14.43 8.71
C PHE A 74 0.08 -15.95 8.54
#